data_AF-A0A673YXM9-F1
#
_entry.id   AF-A0A673YXM9-F1
#
_cell.length_a   1.000
_cell.length_b   1.000
_cell.length_c   1.000
_cell.angle_alpha   90.00
_cell.angle_beta   90.00
_cell.angle_gamma   90.00
#
_symmetry.space_group_name_H-M   'P 1'
#
loop_
_entity.id
_entity.type
_entity.pdbx_description
1 polymer ?
#
loop_
_entity_poly.entity_id
_entity_poly.type
_entity_poly.pdbx_seq_one_letter_code
_entity_poly.pdbx_strand_id
1 'polypeptide(L)'
;MADEADMRNELENLQAKADQIADESLESTRRMLAMVEESKDAGIRTLVMLDEQGEQLERIEEGMDQINKDMKDAEKNLNNLGSLCGLCSCPCNKIKGGGQAWGTNQDGVVNSQPGARVVDEREQMAISGGFIRRVTDDARENEMDENLEQVGGIIGNLRHMALDMGNEIDTQNRQIDRIMDKVLSPIITITINTFSVSKMVSHVLS
;
A
#
# COMPACT_ATOMS: atom_id res chain seq x y z
N MET A 1 -43.57 -52.67 -23.06
CA MET A 1 -42.35 -52.79 -23.90
C MET A 1 -41.87 -51.42 -24.38
N ALA A 2 -42.75 -50.51 -24.84
CA ALA A 2 -42.34 -49.13 -25.17
C ALA A 2 -41.77 -48.35 -23.95
N ASP A 3 -42.45 -48.40 -22.80
CA ASP A 3 -41.99 -47.68 -21.59
C ASP A 3 -40.62 -48.11 -21.04
N GLU A 4 -40.23 -49.38 -21.20
CA GLU A 4 -38.93 -49.85 -20.70
C GLU A 4 -37.77 -49.39 -21.59
N ALA A 5 -38.00 -49.27 -22.89
CA ALA A 5 -37.01 -48.75 -23.82
C ALA A 5 -36.81 -47.24 -23.65
N ASP A 6 -37.91 -46.49 -23.43
CA ASP A 6 -37.85 -45.05 -23.16
C ASP A 6 -37.14 -44.75 -21.83
N MET A 7 -37.45 -45.48 -20.75
CA MET A 7 -36.77 -45.31 -19.46
C MET A 7 -35.26 -45.62 -19.54
N ARG A 8 -34.83 -46.62 -20.31
CA ARG A 8 -33.41 -46.91 -20.52
C ARG A 8 -32.70 -45.79 -21.26
N ASN A 9 -33.35 -45.22 -22.28
CA ASN A 9 -32.82 -44.13 -23.07
C ASN A 9 -32.70 -42.82 -22.25
N GLU A 10 -33.67 -42.54 -21.37
CA GLU A 10 -33.57 -41.42 -20.43
C GLU A 10 -32.41 -41.57 -19.44
N LEU A 11 -32.19 -42.78 -18.92
CA LEU A 11 -31.07 -43.09 -18.02
C LEU A 11 -29.71 -42.92 -18.73
N GLU A 12 -29.57 -43.41 -19.96
CA GLU A 12 -28.36 -43.22 -20.75
C GLU A 12 -28.10 -41.73 -21.04
N ASN A 13 -29.15 -40.96 -21.38
CA ASN A 13 -29.03 -39.52 -21.60
C ASN A 13 -28.64 -38.75 -20.32
N LEU A 14 -29.17 -39.15 -19.15
CA LEU A 14 -28.81 -38.57 -17.87
C LEU A 14 -27.36 -38.87 -17.50
N GLN A 15 -26.91 -40.11 -17.73
CA GLN A 15 -25.54 -40.52 -17.50
C GLN A 15 -24.55 -39.73 -18.38
N ALA A 16 -24.84 -39.63 -19.68
CA ALA A 16 -24.01 -38.87 -20.61
C ALA A 16 -23.91 -37.38 -20.23
N LYS A 17 -25.00 -36.78 -19.74
CA LYS A 17 -24.97 -35.40 -19.22
C LYS A 17 -24.14 -35.27 -17.94
N ALA A 18 -24.23 -36.23 -17.02
CA ALA A 18 -23.43 -36.22 -15.81
C ALA A 18 -21.92 -36.30 -16.13
N ASP A 19 -21.55 -37.18 -17.06
CA ASP A 19 -20.17 -37.31 -17.53
C ASP A 19 -19.69 -36.01 -18.17
N GLN A 20 -20.49 -35.39 -19.05
CA GLN A 20 -20.16 -34.10 -19.67
C GLN A 20 -19.93 -33.01 -18.60
N ILE A 21 -20.82 -32.87 -17.63
CA ILE A 21 -20.71 -31.85 -16.57
C ILE A 21 -19.45 -32.06 -15.74
N ALA A 22 -19.11 -33.31 -15.43
CA ALA A 22 -17.91 -33.60 -14.65
C ALA A 22 -16.62 -33.28 -15.45
N ASP A 23 -16.61 -33.43 -16.78
CA ASP A 23 -15.46 -33.10 -17.62
C ASP A 23 -15.29 -31.58 -17.71
N GLU A 24 -16.40 -30.87 -17.94
CA GLU A 24 -16.43 -29.40 -17.94
C GLU A 24 -15.99 -28.82 -16.58
N SER A 25 -16.42 -29.45 -15.48
CA SER A 25 -16.02 -29.09 -14.12
C SER A 25 -14.52 -29.29 -13.89
N LEU A 26 -13.98 -30.43 -14.33
CA LEU A 26 -12.55 -30.71 -14.24
C LEU A 26 -11.72 -29.70 -15.03
N GLU A 27 -12.11 -29.41 -16.26
CA GLU A 27 -11.44 -28.38 -17.05
C GLU A 27 -11.51 -27.01 -16.38
N SER A 28 -12.63 -26.68 -15.72
CA SER A 28 -12.76 -25.46 -14.93
C SER A 28 -11.77 -25.41 -13.76
N THR A 29 -11.57 -26.51 -13.03
CA THR A 29 -10.56 -26.57 -11.95
C THR A 29 -9.13 -26.38 -12.48
N ARG A 30 -8.80 -26.93 -13.66
CA ARG A 30 -7.50 -26.72 -14.30
C ARG A 30 -7.29 -25.27 -14.72
N ARG A 31 -8.31 -24.62 -15.29
CA ARG A 31 -8.26 -23.17 -15.60
C ARG A 31 -8.11 -22.34 -14.33
N MET A 32 -8.80 -22.71 -13.26
CA MET A 32 -8.71 -22.04 -11.97
C MET A 32 -7.28 -22.08 -11.43
N LEU A 33 -6.63 -23.25 -11.45
CA LEU A 33 -5.21 -23.39 -11.08
C LEU A 33 -4.31 -22.43 -11.86
N ALA A 34 -4.40 -22.44 -13.18
CA ALA A 34 -3.59 -21.57 -14.03
C ALA A 34 -3.78 -20.09 -13.68
N MET A 35 -5.03 -19.66 -13.45
CA MET A 35 -5.35 -18.27 -13.09
C MET A 35 -4.80 -17.89 -11.71
N VAL A 36 -4.88 -18.78 -10.70
CA VAL A 36 -4.38 -18.45 -9.36
C VAL A 36 -2.86 -18.47 -9.29
N GLU A 37 -2.19 -19.32 -10.07
CA GLU A 37 -0.74 -19.29 -10.23
C GLU A 37 -0.26 -17.99 -10.89
N GLU A 38 -0.90 -17.59 -11.99
CA GLU A 38 -0.63 -16.31 -12.64
C GLU A 38 -0.85 -15.13 -11.69
N SER A 39 -1.95 -15.16 -10.93
CA SER A 39 -2.27 -14.14 -9.92
C SER A 39 -1.21 -14.08 -8.81
N LYS A 40 -0.69 -15.24 -8.39
CA LYS A 40 0.37 -15.32 -7.38
C LYS A 40 1.65 -14.67 -7.89
N ASP A 41 2.05 -14.97 -9.12
CA ASP A 41 3.25 -14.38 -9.73
C ASP A 41 3.11 -12.86 -9.92
N ALA A 42 1.93 -12.38 -10.33
CA ALA A 42 1.63 -10.95 -10.41
C ALA A 42 1.66 -10.29 -9.02
N GLY A 43 1.14 -10.97 -8.00
CA GLY A 43 1.19 -10.52 -6.60
C GLY A 43 2.62 -10.37 -6.08
N ILE A 44 3.50 -11.34 -6.35
CA ILE A 44 4.91 -11.28 -5.98
C ILE A 44 5.60 -10.09 -6.65
N ARG A 45 5.38 -9.87 -7.96
CA ARG A 45 5.94 -8.70 -8.66
C ARG A 45 5.45 -7.40 -8.03
N THR A 46 4.20 -7.35 -7.61
CA THR A 46 3.62 -6.16 -6.96
C THR A 46 4.27 -5.88 -5.61
N LEU A 47 4.48 -6.91 -4.79
CA LEU A 47 5.19 -6.77 -3.52
C LEU A 47 6.63 -6.25 -3.70
N VAL A 48 7.36 -6.78 -4.70
CA VAL A 48 8.71 -6.27 -5.02
C VAL A 48 8.67 -4.81 -5.45
N MET A 49 7.70 -4.41 -6.26
CA MET A 49 7.54 -3.00 -6.65
C MET A 49 7.19 -2.10 -5.47
N LEU A 50 6.36 -2.57 -4.53
CA LEU A 50 6.03 -1.82 -3.32
C LEU A 50 7.25 -1.63 -2.43
N ASP A 51 8.06 -2.68 -2.24
CA ASP A 51 9.32 -2.60 -1.48
C ASP A 51 10.28 -1.55 -2.09
N GLU A 52 10.49 -1.59 -3.41
CA GLU A 52 11.32 -0.60 -4.11
C GLU A 52 10.75 0.82 -3.99
N GLN A 53 9.43 0.98 -4.07
CA GLN A 53 8.76 2.27 -3.89
C GLN A 53 8.92 2.80 -2.46
N GLY A 54 8.88 1.92 -1.45
CA GLY A 54 9.14 2.28 -0.05
C GLY A 54 10.53 2.89 0.13
N GLU A 55 11.57 2.25 -0.42
CA GLU A 55 12.93 2.81 -0.38
C GLU A 55 13.05 4.14 -1.14
N GLN A 56 12.34 4.29 -2.27
CA GLN A 56 12.31 5.55 -3.01
C GLN A 56 11.70 6.68 -2.16
N LEU A 57 10.61 6.41 -1.45
CA LEU A 57 9.96 7.37 -0.57
C LEU A 57 10.85 7.74 0.62
N GLU A 58 11.62 6.80 1.18
CA GLU A 58 12.60 7.09 2.23
C GLU A 58 13.67 8.06 1.74
N ARG A 59 14.25 7.82 0.55
CA ARG A 59 15.22 8.74 -0.07
C ARG A 59 14.63 10.13 -0.32
N ILE A 60 13.36 10.21 -0.71
CA ILE A 60 12.66 11.48 -0.90
C ILE A 60 12.46 12.20 0.44
N GLU A 61 12.04 11.48 1.48
CA GLU A 61 11.84 12.04 2.82
C GLU A 61 13.14 12.63 3.39
N GLU A 62 14.26 11.90 3.25
CA GLU A 62 15.59 12.39 3.63
C GLU A 62 16.02 13.63 2.83
N GLY A 63 15.80 13.60 1.52
CA GLY A 63 16.08 14.74 0.64
C GLY A 63 15.30 15.99 1.04
N MET A 64 14.03 15.83 1.43
CA MET A 64 13.20 16.94 1.93
C MET A 64 13.67 17.46 3.28
N ASP A 65 14.15 16.59 4.19
CA ASP A 65 14.75 17.02 5.44
C ASP A 65 16.03 17.83 5.22
N GLN A 66 16.84 17.46 4.22
CA GLN A 66 18.02 18.23 3.84
C GLN A 66 17.65 19.59 3.26
N ILE A 67 16.70 19.64 2.32
CA ILE A 67 16.21 20.89 1.72
C ILE A 67 15.68 21.83 2.81
N ASN A 68 14.94 21.32 3.79
CA ASN A 68 14.41 22.14 4.88
C ASN A 68 15.54 22.77 5.72
N LYS A 69 16.62 22.01 6.01
CA LYS A 69 17.81 22.54 6.68
C LYS A 69 18.50 23.62 5.84
N ASP A 70 18.73 23.35 4.56
CA ASP A 70 19.40 24.28 3.65
C ASP A 70 18.60 25.58 3.50
N MET A 71 17.27 25.49 3.45
CA MET A 71 16.38 26.65 3.39
C MET A 71 16.43 27.51 4.65
N LYS A 72 16.53 26.90 5.85
CA LYS A 72 16.72 27.65 7.10
C LYS A 72 18.06 28.38 7.13
N ASP A 73 19.11 27.78 6.59
CA ASP A 73 20.42 28.43 6.53
C ASP A 73 20.48 29.53 5.46
N ALA A 74 19.82 29.33 4.32
CA ALA A 74 19.62 30.38 3.31
C ALA A 74 18.87 31.59 3.88
N GLU A 75 17.81 31.37 4.66
CA GLU A 75 17.07 32.43 5.34
C GLU A 75 17.95 33.23 6.31
N LYS A 76 18.76 32.55 7.15
CA LYS A 76 19.73 33.23 8.03
C LYS A 76 20.73 34.07 7.25
N ASN A 77 21.26 33.54 6.15
CA ASN A 77 22.21 34.26 5.31
C ASN A 77 21.60 35.51 4.68
N LEU A 78 20.36 35.43 4.21
CA LEU A 78 19.63 36.58 3.68
C LEU A 78 19.31 37.62 4.77
N ASN A 79 18.92 37.18 5.97
CA ASN A 79 18.72 38.07 7.11
C ASN A 79 20.02 38.78 7.52
N ASN A 80 21.15 38.05 7.55
CA ASN A 80 22.47 38.63 7.80
C ASN A 80 22.84 39.64 6.71
N LEU A 81 22.60 39.34 5.43
CA LEU A 81 22.86 40.27 4.33
C LEU A 81 22.00 41.53 4.41
N GLY A 82 20.71 41.37 4.74
CA GLY A 82 19.79 42.49 4.99
C GLY A 82 20.26 43.37 6.16
N SER A 83 20.84 42.76 7.21
CA SER A 83 21.42 43.50 8.34
C SER A 83 22.71 44.24 7.97
N LEU A 84 23.54 43.68 7.07
CA LEU A 84 24.78 44.30 6.58
C LEU A 84 24.49 45.47 5.63
N CYS A 85 23.39 45.40 4.89
CA CYS A 85 22.87 46.51 4.08
C CYS A 85 22.36 47.69 4.96
N GLY A 86 22.37 47.55 6.29
CA GLY A 86 22.11 48.63 7.25
C GLY A 86 23.27 49.61 7.47
N LEU A 87 24.45 49.37 6.87
CA LEU A 87 25.60 50.29 6.96
C LEU A 87 25.66 51.36 5.85
N CYS A 88 24.70 51.36 4.94
CA CYS A 88 24.49 52.45 3.98
C CYS A 88 23.15 53.12 4.31
N SER A 89 23.22 54.40 4.68
CA SER A 89 22.15 55.34 5.05
C SER A 89 20.73 55.05 4.51
N CYS A 90 20.02 54.07 5.06
CA CYS A 90 18.60 53.82 4.81
C CYS A 90 17.79 53.92 6.12
N PRO A 91 16.82 54.85 6.22
CA PRO A 91 15.93 54.97 7.37
C PRO A 91 14.82 53.91 7.27
N CYS A 92 15.08 52.69 7.74
CA CYS A 92 14.06 51.65 7.82
C CYS A 92 13.55 51.50 9.26
N ASN A 93 12.24 51.69 9.39
CA ASN A 93 11.48 51.80 10.63
C ASN A 93 11.60 50.55 11.52
N LYS A 94 11.84 50.75 12.81
CA LYS A 94 11.72 49.73 13.86
C LYS A 94 10.31 49.14 13.85
N ILE A 95 10.17 47.85 13.52
CA ILE A 95 9.03 47.05 13.99
C ILE A 95 9.52 46.30 15.23
N LYS A 96 9.08 46.77 16.40
CA LYS A 96 9.17 46.03 17.67
C LYS A 96 8.21 44.83 17.58
N GLY A 97 8.76 43.63 17.51
CA GLY A 97 8.07 42.40 17.91
C GLY A 97 8.72 41.92 19.21
N GLY A 98 8.00 42.03 20.32
CA GLY A 98 8.48 41.65 21.65
C GLY A 98 8.68 40.13 21.75
N GLY A 99 9.80 39.73 22.33
CA GLY A 99 10.03 38.36 22.75
C GLY A 99 9.26 38.03 24.03
N GLN A 100 8.81 36.79 24.12
CA GLN A 100 8.70 36.05 25.36
C GLN A 100 9.02 34.58 25.06
N ALA A 101 9.95 34.04 25.83
CA ALA A 101 10.37 32.65 25.81
C ALA A 101 10.16 32.07 27.21
N TRP A 102 10.00 30.74 27.26
CA TRP A 102 10.14 29.79 28.36
C TRP A 102 8.89 29.21 29.05
N GLY A 103 8.79 27.89 28.91
CA GLY A 103 8.04 26.93 29.73
C GLY A 103 8.35 25.51 29.24
N THR A 104 9.15 24.76 29.99
CA THR A 104 9.80 23.50 29.61
C THR A 104 9.28 22.34 30.48
N ASN A 105 9.00 21.19 29.83
CA ASN A 105 8.84 19.79 30.33
C ASN A 105 7.69 19.51 31.34
N GLN A 106 6.98 18.37 31.36
CA GLN A 106 7.38 16.95 31.34
C GLN A 106 6.18 16.02 31.01
N ASP A 107 6.45 14.72 30.82
CA ASP A 107 5.56 13.54 30.90
C ASP A 107 4.52 13.32 29.77
N GLY A 108 4.41 12.14 29.15
CA GLY A 108 5.05 10.86 29.40
C GLY A 108 4.58 9.81 28.38
N VAL A 109 5.48 8.87 28.10
CA VAL A 109 5.22 7.43 27.88
C VAL A 109 4.13 7.03 26.88
N VAL A 110 4.61 6.64 25.68
CA VAL A 110 4.19 5.49 24.86
C VAL A 110 3.13 4.57 25.49
N ASN A 111 1.99 4.44 24.82
CA ASN A 111 1.21 3.20 24.88
C ASN A 111 1.03 2.64 23.46
N SER A 112 2.02 1.87 23.04
CA SER A 112 1.86 0.84 22.02
C SER A 112 1.02 -0.28 22.64
N GLN A 113 -0.19 -0.48 22.15
CA GLN A 113 -0.98 -1.65 22.49
C GLN A 113 -1.71 -2.15 21.24
N PRO A 114 -1.14 -3.10 20.49
CA PRO A 114 -1.95 -3.92 19.61
C PRO A 114 -2.76 -4.88 20.49
N GLY A 115 -4.01 -4.50 20.74
CA GLY A 115 -4.99 -5.40 21.34
C GLY A 115 -5.16 -6.62 20.43
N ALA A 116 -4.80 -7.78 20.98
CA ALA A 116 -4.85 -9.08 20.36
C ALA A 116 -6.13 -9.28 19.56
N ARG A 117 -5.97 -9.68 18.30
CA ARG A 117 -6.97 -10.45 17.57
C ARG A 117 -7.25 -11.70 18.39
N VAL A 118 -8.37 -11.74 19.10
CA VAL A 118 -9.00 -13.01 19.44
C VAL A 118 -9.65 -13.46 18.13
N VAL A 119 -8.89 -14.22 17.35
CA VAL A 119 -9.49 -15.02 16.27
C VAL A 119 -10.29 -16.08 17.03
N ASP A 120 -11.61 -15.96 16.98
CA ASP A 120 -12.52 -16.95 17.53
C ASP A 120 -12.18 -18.31 16.90
N GLU A 121 -11.69 -19.22 17.72
CA GLU A 121 -11.32 -20.60 17.39
C GLU A 121 -12.59 -21.45 17.24
N ARG A 122 -13.52 -20.96 16.42
CA ARG A 122 -14.83 -21.57 16.18
C ARG A 122 -15.27 -21.57 14.72
N GLU A 123 -14.35 -21.30 13.79
CA GLU A 123 -14.54 -21.62 12.36
C GLU A 123 -13.57 -22.73 11.89
N GLN A 124 -13.04 -23.52 12.81
CA GLN A 124 -12.33 -24.77 12.49
C GLN A 124 -13.18 -25.99 12.85
N MET A 125 -14.46 -25.95 12.48
CA MET A 125 -15.31 -27.14 12.44
C MET A 125 -15.67 -27.43 10.99
N ALA A 126 -15.12 -28.53 10.48
CA ALA A 126 -15.48 -29.23 9.25
C ALA A 126 -15.04 -28.60 7.91
N ILE A 127 -13.74 -28.65 7.61
CA ILE A 127 -13.28 -28.87 6.23
C ILE A 127 -12.43 -30.16 6.19
N SER A 128 -13.00 -31.24 6.72
CA SER A 128 -12.44 -32.61 6.58
C SER A 128 -13.24 -33.44 5.57
N GLY A 129 -14.22 -32.84 4.90
CA GLY A 129 -14.75 -33.35 3.65
C GLY A 129 -13.99 -32.66 2.53
N GLY A 130 -13.53 -33.41 1.54
CA GLY A 130 -12.92 -32.85 0.33
C GLY A 130 -13.77 -31.71 -0.24
N PHE A 131 -13.13 -30.86 -1.04
CA PHE A 131 -13.76 -29.70 -1.67
C PHE A 131 -14.95 -30.10 -2.55
N ILE A 132 -15.02 -31.37 -2.95
CA ILE A 132 -16.08 -31.92 -3.78
C ILE A 132 -16.79 -33.08 -3.08
N ARG A 133 -18.12 -33.11 -3.19
CA ARG A 133 -18.91 -34.28 -2.81
C ARG A 133 -18.77 -35.36 -3.88
N ARG A 134 -18.10 -36.45 -3.53
CA ARG A 134 -17.89 -37.62 -4.40
C ARG A 134 -19.21 -38.28 -4.79
N VAL A 135 -19.41 -38.53 -6.08
CA VAL A 135 -20.61 -39.20 -6.63
C VAL A 135 -20.22 -40.50 -7.30
N THR A 136 -19.21 -40.48 -8.16
CA THR A 136 -18.70 -41.67 -8.86
C THR A 136 -17.42 -42.23 -8.23
N ASP A 137 -16.71 -41.43 -7.42
CA ASP A 137 -15.39 -41.75 -6.83
C ASP A 137 -14.38 -42.17 -7.90
N ASP A 138 -14.50 -41.59 -9.09
CA ASP A 138 -13.63 -41.86 -10.23
C ASP A 138 -12.32 -41.03 -10.17
N ALA A 139 -11.39 -41.31 -11.08
CA ALA A 139 -10.13 -40.58 -11.14
C ALA A 139 -10.31 -39.07 -11.41
N ARG A 140 -11.42 -38.66 -12.06
CA ARG A 140 -11.68 -37.26 -12.42
C ARG A 140 -12.12 -36.47 -11.19
N GLU A 141 -13.02 -37.02 -10.38
CA GLU A 141 -13.41 -36.42 -9.11
C GLU A 141 -12.22 -36.28 -8.15
N ASN A 142 -11.33 -37.28 -8.11
CA ASN A 142 -10.10 -37.20 -7.33
C ASN A 142 -9.16 -36.09 -7.83
N GLU A 143 -8.93 -35.98 -9.15
CA GLU A 143 -8.11 -34.90 -9.73
C GLU A 143 -8.73 -33.52 -9.46
N MET A 144 -10.06 -33.40 -9.57
CA MET A 144 -10.74 -32.14 -9.25
C MET A 144 -10.56 -31.73 -7.79
N ASP A 145 -10.64 -32.67 -6.85
CA ASP A 145 -10.47 -32.43 -5.42
C ASP A 145 -9.02 -31.98 -5.12
N GLU A 146 -8.02 -32.65 -5.71
CA GLU A 146 -6.59 -32.27 -5.62
C GLU A 146 -6.33 -30.88 -6.23
N ASN A 147 -6.96 -30.55 -7.36
CA ASN A 147 -6.84 -29.25 -7.99
C ASN A 147 -7.41 -28.15 -7.08
N LEU A 148 -8.59 -28.38 -6.49
CA LEU A 148 -9.22 -27.40 -5.59
C LEU A 148 -8.46 -27.24 -4.27
N GLU A 149 -7.84 -28.30 -3.75
CA GLU A 149 -6.95 -28.21 -2.59
C GLU A 149 -5.75 -27.29 -2.88
N GLN A 150 -5.09 -27.50 -4.03
CA GLN A 150 -3.99 -26.65 -4.47
C GLN A 150 -4.43 -25.19 -4.67
N VAL A 151 -5.58 -24.97 -5.32
CA VAL A 151 -6.17 -23.62 -5.44
C VAL A 151 -6.40 -23.01 -4.07
N GLY A 152 -6.98 -23.75 -3.12
CA GLY A 152 -7.22 -23.29 -1.75
C GLY A 152 -5.93 -22.84 -1.07
N GLY A 153 -4.85 -23.60 -1.22
CA GLY A 153 -3.53 -23.24 -0.72
C GLY A 153 -2.98 -21.94 -1.34
N ILE A 154 -3.06 -21.81 -2.66
CA ILE A 154 -2.59 -20.61 -3.37
C ILE A 154 -3.43 -19.37 -2.99
N ILE A 155 -4.75 -19.51 -2.87
CA ILE A 155 -5.63 -18.44 -2.40
C ILE A 155 -5.27 -18.02 -0.97
N GLY A 156 -4.91 -18.98 -0.11
CA GLY A 156 -4.37 -18.69 1.21
C GLY A 156 -3.13 -17.80 1.16
N ASN A 157 -2.19 -18.10 0.25
CA ASN A 157 -0.99 -17.28 0.04
C ASN A 157 -1.34 -15.90 -0.56
N LEU A 158 -2.23 -15.85 -1.54
CA LEU A 158 -2.73 -14.59 -2.14
C LEU A 158 -3.35 -13.68 -1.07
N ARG A 159 -4.09 -14.25 -0.10
CA ARG A 159 -4.65 -13.48 1.02
C ARG A 159 -3.56 -12.86 1.88
N HIS A 160 -2.51 -13.60 2.22
CA HIS A 160 -1.41 -13.04 2.99
C HIS A 160 -0.72 -11.90 2.22
N MET A 161 -0.39 -12.12 0.95
CA MET A 161 0.18 -11.07 0.10
C MET A 161 -0.73 -9.84 0.00
N ALA A 162 -2.05 -10.03 -0.11
CA ALA A 162 -3.00 -8.91 -0.13
C ALA A 162 -3.00 -8.10 1.17
N LEU A 163 -2.86 -8.76 2.33
CA LEU A 163 -2.74 -8.09 3.62
C LEU A 163 -1.42 -7.33 3.73
N ASP A 164 -0.31 -7.95 3.31
CA ASP A 164 1.02 -7.32 3.34
C ASP A 164 1.09 -6.11 2.41
N MET A 165 0.59 -6.24 1.17
CA MET A 165 0.44 -5.12 0.24
C MET A 165 -0.41 -3.98 0.84
N GLY A 166 -1.53 -4.32 1.50
CA GLY A 166 -2.39 -3.32 2.13
C GLY A 166 -1.67 -2.54 3.24
N ASN A 167 -0.97 -3.24 4.13
CA ASN A 167 -0.22 -2.62 5.22
C ASN A 167 0.94 -1.74 4.70
N GLU A 168 1.63 -2.18 3.65
CA GLU A 168 2.71 -1.44 3.04
C GLU A 168 2.19 -0.16 2.38
N ILE A 169 1.09 -0.24 1.61
CA ILE A 169 0.43 0.92 1.02
C ILE A 169 -0.02 1.92 2.10
N ASP A 170 -0.62 1.46 3.20
CA ASP A 170 -1.04 2.33 4.31
C ASP A 170 0.16 3.01 5.00
N THR A 171 1.32 2.37 5.00
CA THR A 171 2.56 2.93 5.55
C THR A 171 3.14 3.98 4.60
N GLN A 172 3.24 3.65 3.32
CA GLN A 172 3.70 4.57 2.28
C GLN A 172 2.79 5.79 2.14
N ASN A 173 1.47 5.64 2.21
CA ASN A 173 0.53 6.76 2.19
C ASN A 173 0.79 7.76 3.34
N ARG A 174 0.98 7.24 4.56
CA ARG A 174 1.35 8.08 5.71
C ARG A 174 2.72 8.74 5.55
N GLN A 175 3.65 8.10 4.86
CA GLN A 175 4.95 8.69 4.54
C GLN A 175 4.81 9.82 3.52
N ILE A 176 4.01 9.63 2.48
CA ILE A 176 3.71 10.65 1.47
C ILE A 176 3.09 11.88 2.14
N ASP A 177 2.16 11.71 3.07
CA ASP A 177 1.58 12.84 3.82
C ASP A 177 2.66 13.66 4.57
N ARG A 178 3.57 12.98 5.27
CA ARG A 178 4.70 13.67 5.94
C ARG A 178 5.61 14.38 4.96
N ILE A 179 5.91 13.76 3.82
CA ILE A 179 6.72 14.38 2.76
C ILE A 179 6.01 15.62 2.24
N MET A 180 4.69 15.56 1.97
CA MET A 180 3.91 16.70 1.50
C MET A 180 3.97 17.87 2.50
N ASP A 181 3.81 17.60 3.79
CA ASP A 181 3.94 18.62 4.83
C ASP A 181 5.35 19.24 4.85
N LYS A 182 6.39 18.41 4.71
CA LYS A 182 7.79 18.86 4.63
C LYS A 182 8.07 19.68 3.38
N VAL A 183 7.38 19.45 2.27
CA VAL A 183 7.55 20.18 1.00
C VAL A 183 6.97 21.60 1.05
N LEU A 184 5.86 21.81 1.76
CA LEU A 184 5.17 23.12 1.80
C LEU A 184 6.05 24.23 2.40
N SER A 185 6.80 23.94 3.48
CA SER A 185 7.61 24.94 4.15
C SER A 185 8.76 25.48 3.28
N PRO A 186 9.62 24.65 2.68
CA PRO A 186 10.64 25.09 1.73
C PRO A 186 10.08 25.91 0.56
N ILE A 187 8.93 25.53 -0.02
CA ILE A 187 8.34 26.26 -1.14
C ILE A 187 8.01 27.71 -0.75
N ILE A 188 7.39 27.90 0.42
CA ILE A 188 7.06 29.23 0.94
C ILE A 188 8.35 30.04 1.17
N THR A 189 9.34 29.43 1.84
CA THR A 189 10.62 30.09 2.14
C THR A 189 11.39 30.47 0.87
N ILE A 190 11.46 29.58 -0.14
CA ILE A 190 12.07 29.87 -1.44
C ILE A 190 11.40 31.08 -2.08
N THR A 191 10.07 31.13 -2.06
CA THR A 191 9.31 32.23 -2.66
C THR A 191 9.62 33.57 -1.98
N ILE A 192 9.59 33.61 -0.65
CA ILE A 192 9.90 34.82 0.13
C ILE A 192 11.35 35.27 -0.06
N ASN A 193 12.29 34.32 -0.04
CA ASN A 193 13.71 34.57 -0.22
C ASN A 193 13.98 35.14 -1.62
N THR A 194 13.38 34.56 -2.66
CA THR A 194 13.50 35.03 -4.05
C THR A 194 12.98 36.46 -4.20
N PHE A 195 11.84 36.79 -3.59
CA PHE A 195 11.30 38.16 -3.58
C PHE A 195 12.23 39.15 -2.85
N SER A 196 12.74 38.77 -1.68
CA SER A 196 13.64 39.60 -0.88
C SER A 196 14.95 39.90 -1.61
N VAL A 197 15.54 38.89 -2.25
CA VAL A 197 16.75 39.05 -3.08
C VAL A 197 16.48 40.00 -4.26
N SER A 198 15.36 39.82 -4.97
CA SER A 198 14.99 40.69 -6.09
C SER A 198 14.89 42.17 -5.64
N LYS A 199 14.32 42.42 -4.47
CA LYS A 199 14.24 43.76 -3.88
C LYS A 199 15.62 44.33 -3.50
N MET A 200 16.50 43.53 -2.91
CA MET A 200 17.87 43.97 -2.58
C MET A 200 18.66 44.33 -3.84
N VAL A 201 18.59 43.50 -4.88
CA VAL A 201 19.25 43.77 -6.17
C VAL A 201 18.72 45.05 -6.80
N SER A 202 17.40 45.29 -6.76
CA SER A 202 16.80 46.54 -7.25
C SER A 202 17.32 47.80 -6.54
N HIS A 203 17.57 47.74 -5.23
CA HIS A 203 18.13 48.87 -4.49
C HIS A 203 19.62 49.11 -4.78
N VAL A 204 20.41 48.07 -5.04
CA VAL A 204 21.84 48.22 -5.37
C VAL A 204 22.06 48.79 -6.78
N LEU A 205 21.13 48.50 -7.70
CA LEU A 205 21.19 48.97 -9.09
C LEU A 205 20.54 50.35 -9.33
N SER A 206 19.88 50.94 -8.32
CA SER A 206 19.29 52.29 -8.38
C SER A 206 20.23 53.33 -7.79
#